data_AF-W7C3M8-F1
#
_entry.id   AF-W7C3M8-F1
#
_cell.length_a   1.000
_cell.length_b   1.000
_cell.length_c   1.000
_cell.angle_alpha   90.00
_cell.angle_beta   90.00
_cell.angle_gamma   90.00
#
_symmetry.space_group_name_H-M   'P 1'
#
loop_
_entity.id
_entity.type
_entity.pdbx_description
1 polymer ?
#
loop_
_entity_poly.entity_id
_entity_poly.type
_entity_poly.pdbx_seq_one_letter_code
_entity_poly.pdbx_strand_id
1 'polypeptide(L)' 'MALENLEECYAFFDDVCTVNEIQSMSQRFQVARMLHDGKTYNVIEAETGASTATISRVKRSLNYGNDMYEVVFDRMKDK' A
#
# COMPACT_ATOMS: atom_id res chain seq x y z
N MET A 1 20.04 7.37 1.74
CA MET A 1 19.61 6.54 2.89
C MET A 1 19.30 5.18 2.31
N ALA A 2 20.08 4.18 2.70
CA ALA A 2 20.38 3.04 1.84
C ALA A 2 19.71 1.76 2.33
N LEU A 3 18.78 1.27 1.52
CA LEU A 3 18.45 -0.13 1.33
C LEU A 3 18.65 -0.35 -0.17
N GLU A 4 19.54 -1.24 -0.56
CA GLU A 4 19.99 -1.38 -1.95
C GLU A 4 19.23 -2.47 -2.70
N ASN A 5 18.70 -3.46 -1.97
CA ASN A 5 18.05 -4.63 -2.54
C ASN A 5 16.88 -5.11 -1.67
N LEU A 6 16.16 -6.10 -2.18
CA LEU A 6 14.95 -6.62 -1.53
C LEU A 6 15.25 -7.39 -0.24
N GLU A 7 16.39 -8.08 -0.16
CA GLU A 7 16.80 -8.83 1.04
C GLU A 7 17.04 -7.87 2.22
N GLU A 8 17.70 -6.74 1.97
CA GLU A 8 17.88 -5.68 2.97
C GLU A 8 16.55 -5.07 3.42
N CYS A 9 15.60 -4.85 2.51
CA CYS A 9 14.26 -4.41 2.87
C CYS A 9 13.57 -5.42 3.80
N TYR A 10 13.62 -6.72 3.49
CA TYR A 10 13.01 -7.75 4.34
C TYR A 10 13.64 -7.76 5.74
N ALA A 11 14.97 -7.80 5.83
CA ALA A 11 15.67 -7.79 7.12
C ALA A 11 15.35 -6.53 7.94
N PHE A 12 15.41 -5.35 7.31
CA PHE A 12 15.15 -4.08 8.00
C PHE A 12 13.71 -3.96 8.49
N PHE A 13 12.71 -4.35 7.68
CA PHE A 13 11.32 -4.27 8.12
C PHE A 13 10.98 -5.35 9.17
N ASP A 14 11.65 -6.50 9.18
CA ASP A 14 11.50 -7.51 10.25
C ASP A 14 12.07 -7.03 11.60
N ASP A 15 13.16 -6.24 11.57
CA ASP A 15 13.74 -5.62 12.77
C ASP A 15 12.82 -4.51 13.34
N VAL A 16 12.20 -3.71 12.48
CA VAL A 16 11.48 -2.49 12.87
C VAL A 16 9.98 -2.71 13.10
N CYS A 17 9.39 -3.70 12.45
CA CYS A 17 7.95 -3.92 12.45
C CYS A 17 7.59 -5.36 12.81
N THR A 18 6.47 -5.51 13.49
CA THR A 18 5.82 -6.81 13.62
C THR A 18 5.24 -7.27 12.29
N VAL A 19 5.02 -8.58 12.16
CA VAL A 19 4.36 -9.18 10.99
C VAL A 19 3.02 -8.51 10.69
N ASN A 20 2.23 -8.18 11.72
CA ASN A 20 0.92 -7.55 11.54
C ASN A 20 1.02 -6.10 11.02
N GLU A 21 2.07 -5.37 11.38
CA GLU A 21 2.32 -4.02 10.87
C GLU A 21 2.75 -4.05 9.40
N ILE A 22 3.64 -4.98 9.03
CA ILE A 22 4.04 -5.19 7.63
C ILE A 22 2.82 -5.57 6.77
N GLN A 23 2.00 -6.52 7.24
CA GLN A 23 0.75 -6.90 6.58
C GLN A 23 -0.20 -5.70 6.45
N SER A 24 -0.35 -4.90 7.50
CA SER A 24 -1.20 -3.70 7.47
C SER A 24 -0.70 -2.66 6.45
N MET A 25 0.61 -2.48 6.32
CA MET A 25 1.19 -1.58 5.31
C MET A 25 0.97 -2.11 3.89
N SER A 26 1.22 -3.41 3.68
CA SER A 26 0.99 -4.08 2.39
C SER A 26 -0.48 -4.00 1.96
N GLN A 27 -1.42 -4.29 2.87
CA GLN A 27 -2.86 -4.19 2.60
C GLN A 27 -3.26 -2.77 2.19
N ARG A 28 -2.73 -1.72 2.85
CA ARG A 28 -3.01 -0.33 2.48
C ARG A 28 -2.50 0.01 1.07
N PHE A 29 -1.31 -0.47 0.70
CA PHE A 29 -0.77 -0.28 -0.64
C PHE A 29 -1.63 -1.00 -1.70
N GLN A 30 -2.06 -2.23 -1.43
CA GLN A 30 -2.97 -2.97 -2.32
C GLN A 30 -4.31 -2.25 -2.49
N VAL A 31 -4.90 -1.75 -1.39
CA VAL A 31 -6.12 -0.94 -1.42
C VAL A 31 -5.92 0.31 -2.28
N ALA A 32 -4.81 1.03 -2.12
CA ALA A 32 -4.52 2.23 -2.91
C ALA A 32 -4.47 1.90 -4.41
N ARG A 33 -3.79 0.81 -4.79
CA ARG A 33 -3.72 0.36 -6.19
C ARG A 33 -5.10 0.03 -6.75
N MET A 34 -5.91 -0.73 -6.01
CA MET A 34 -7.26 -1.08 -6.47
C MET A 34 -8.18 0.14 -6.58
N LEU A 35 -8.06 1.12 -5.68
CA LEU A 35 -8.79 2.40 -5.78
C LEU A 35 -8.36 3.19 -7.02
N HIS A 36 -7.06 3.27 -7.27
CA HIS A 36 -6.49 3.89 -8.48
C HIS A 36 -7.02 3.21 -9.76
N ASP A 37 -7.15 1.87 -9.73
CA ASP A 37 -7.70 1.08 -10.85
C ASP A 37 -9.24 1.12 -10.95
N GLY A 38 -9.91 1.99 -10.17
CA GLY A 38 -11.35 2.20 -10.23
C GLY A 38 -12.21 1.07 -9.64
N LYS A 39 -11.63 0.19 -8.81
CA LYS A 39 -12.39 -0.89 -8.15
C LYS A 39 -13.35 -0.32 -7.10
N THR A 40 -14.50 -0.98 -6.95
CA THR A 40 -15.51 -0.62 -5.94
C THR A 40 -15.08 -1.10 -4.55
N TYR A 41 -15.64 -0.49 -3.50
CA TYR A 41 -15.30 -0.83 -2.11
C TYR A 41 -15.56 -2.30 -1.79
N ASN A 42 -16.66 -2.87 -2.27
CA ASN A 42 -17.02 -4.26 -2.01
C ASN A 42 -15.98 -5.23 -2.61
N VAL A 43 -15.46 -4.93 -3.79
CA VAL A 43 -14.41 -5.74 -4.43
C VAL A 43 -13.11 -5.61 -3.63
N ILE A 44 -12.76 -4.38 -3.22
CA ILE A 44 -11.55 -4.14 -2.43
C ILE A 44 -11.62 -4.87 -1.08
N GLU A 45 -12.75 -4.80 -0.38
CA GLU A 45 -12.93 -5.49 0.90
C GLU A 45 -12.81 -7.01 0.73
N ALA A 46 -13.43 -7.58 -0.30
CA ALA A 46 -13.35 -9.02 -0.58
C ALA A 46 -11.93 -9.51 -0.92
N GLU A 47 -11.19 -8.74 -1.71
CA GLU A 47 -9.85 -9.14 -2.20
C GLU A 47 -8.73 -8.85 -1.19
N THR A 48 -8.88 -7.78 -0.40
CA THR A 48 -7.82 -7.33 0.51
C THR A 48 -8.07 -7.68 1.97
N GLY A 49 -9.33 -7.95 2.34
CA GLY A 49 -9.75 -8.07 3.74
C GLY A 49 -9.72 -6.74 4.51
N ALA A 50 -9.54 -5.61 3.84
CA ALA A 50 -9.51 -4.30 4.48
C ALA A 50 -10.92 -3.84 4.86
N SER A 51 -11.08 -3.34 6.08
CA SER A 51 -12.35 -2.74 6.50
C SER A 51 -12.67 -1.47 5.71
N THR A 52 -13.96 -1.15 5.59
CA THR A 52 -14.44 0.11 4.99
C THR A 52 -13.77 1.36 5.57
N ALA A 53 -13.49 1.36 6.88
CA ALA A 53 -12.76 2.44 7.55
C ALA A 53 -11.31 2.59 7.04
N THR A 54 -10.63 1.46 6.81
CA THR A 54 -9.29 1.45 6.21
C THR A 54 -9.32 1.92 4.76
N ILE A 55 -10.24 1.41 3.94
CA ILE A 55 -10.41 1.84 2.54
C ILE A 55 -10.65 3.35 2.46
N SER A 56 -11.52 3.89 3.32
CA SER A 56 -11.81 5.32 3.39
C SER A 56 -10.56 6.16 3.73
N ARG A 57 -9.75 5.73 4.70
CA ARG A 57 -8.50 6.41 5.05
C ARG A 57 -7.49 6.37 3.89
N VAL A 58 -7.34 5.23 3.22
CA VAL A 58 -6.44 5.11 2.07
C VAL A 58 -6.90 5.99 0.92
N LYS A 59 -8.20 6.00 0.59
CA LYS A 59 -8.76 6.89 -0.45
C LYS A 59 -8.50 8.36 -0.15
N ARG A 60 -8.61 8.77 1.12
CA ARG A 60 -8.28 10.14 1.53
C ARG A 60 -6.82 10.46 1.26
N SER A 61 -5.89 9.57 1.63
CA SER A 61 -4.46 9.76 1.35
C SER A 61 -4.12 9.70 -0.14
N LEU A 62 -4.85 8.91 -0.93
CA LEU A 62 -4.68 8.84 -2.38
C LEU A 62 -5.09 10.16 -3.05
N ASN A 63 -6.21 10.74 -2.63
CA ASN A 63 -6.76 11.94 -3.27
C ASN A 63 -6.25 13.27 -2.70
N TYR A 64 -5.81 13.28 -1.43
CA TYR A 64 -5.47 14.50 -0.69
C TYR A 64 -4.20 14.34 0.16
N GLY A 65 -3.37 13.35 -0.15
CA GLY A 65 -2.10 13.12 0.54
C GLY A 65 -0.95 13.86 -0.13
N ASN A 66 0.21 13.21 -0.16
CA ASN A 66 1.44 13.76 -0.72
C ASN A 66 1.73 13.23 -2.14
N ASP A 67 0.72 12.73 -2.84
CA ASP A 67 0.79 12.15 -4.20
C ASP A 67 1.80 11.00 -4.41
N MET A 68 2.40 10.47 -3.34
CA MET A 68 3.45 9.45 -3.44
C MET A 68 2.94 8.09 -3.93
N TYR A 69 1.65 7.79 -3.81
CA TYR A 69 1.08 6.60 -4.45
C TYR A 69 1.22 6.67 -5.97
N GLU A 70 0.88 7.81 -6.58
CA GLU A 70 1.02 8.02 -8.02
C GLU A 70 2.48 7.91 -8.47
N VAL A 71 3.39 8.57 -7.76
CA VAL A 71 4.83 8.49 -8.05
C VAL A 71 5.34 7.04 -8.01
N VAL A 72 4.89 6.25 -7.04
CA VAL A 72 5.29 4.84 -6.93
C VAL A 72 4.64 4.01 -8.03
N PHE A 73 3.34 4.19 -8.30
CA PHE A 73 2.64 3.47 -9.36
C PHE A 73 3.27 3.73 -10.73
N ASP A 74 3.65 4.96 -11.04
CA ASP A 74 4.34 5.29 -12.29
C ASP A 74 5.72 4.64 -12.39
N ARG A 75 6.53 4.70 -11.33
CA ARG A 75 7.83 4.00 -11.27
C ARG A 75 7.71 2.48 -11.41
N MET A 76 6.55 1.91 -11.07
CA MET A 76 6.27 0.48 -11.22
C MET A 76 5.78 0.12 -12.62
N LYS A 77 5.28 1.06 -13.43
CA LYS A 77 4.92 0.81 -14.83
C LYS A 77 6.14 0.72 -15.74
N ASP A 78 7.22 1.43 -15.37
CA ASP A 78 8.47 1.49 -16.12
C ASP A 78 9.44 0.33 -15.83
N LYS A 79 8.97 -0.72 -15.14
CA LYS A 79 9.67 -1.97 -14.86
C LYS A 79 8.88 -3.15 -15.37
#